data_AF-A0A960FIZ7-F1
#
_entry.id   AF-A0A960FIZ7-F1
#
_cell.length_a   1.000
_cell.length_b   1.000
_cell.length_c   1.000
_cell.angle_alpha   90.00
_cell.angle_beta   90.00
_cell.angle_gamma   90.00
#
_symmetry.space_group_name_H-M   'P 1'
#
loop_
_entity.id
_entity.type
_entity.pdbx_description
1 polymer ?
#
loop_
_entity_poly.entity_id
_entity_poly.type
_entity_poly.pdbx_seq_one_letter_code
_entity_poly.pdbx_strand_id
1 'polypeptide(L)'
;MSPHATARASATRDRGAVDVSVEMLFGTVAVLMALLVVFEAVAYWHARNVFDDAAADGARIAAAFDGTCDAGVAAAREAIVRHATSWADDVEITCTDAPMVTVTVRGRTPGVVGDAVGVRAVVSEQAPKER
;
A
#
# COMPACT_ATOMS: atom_id res chain seq x y z
N MET A 1 -38.12 64.05 4.97
CA MET A 1 -38.85 62.87 5.50
C MET A 1 -39.20 62.03 4.28
N SER A 2 -38.55 60.91 3.97
CA SER A 2 -37.88 59.92 4.80
C SER A 2 -36.85 59.13 3.94
N PRO A 3 -35.77 58.59 4.53
CA PRO A 3 -34.94 57.58 3.88
C PRO A 3 -35.34 56.17 4.33
N HIS A 4 -34.70 55.18 3.70
CA HIS A 4 -34.56 53.77 4.11
C HIS A 4 -35.54 52.77 3.52
N ALA A 5 -35.12 52.10 2.44
CA ALA A 5 -35.28 50.65 2.30
C ALA A 5 -34.52 50.12 1.07
N THR A 6 -33.22 49.82 1.19
CA THR A 6 -32.51 48.98 0.20
C THR A 6 -31.19 48.45 0.80
N ALA A 7 -31.29 47.55 1.78
CA ALA A 7 -30.09 46.90 2.34
C ALA A 7 -30.27 45.40 2.69
N ARG A 8 -31.39 44.76 2.29
CA ARG A 8 -31.66 43.36 2.67
C ARG A 8 -31.41 42.31 1.59
N ALA A 9 -31.13 42.70 0.35
CA ALA A 9 -30.99 41.76 -0.76
C ALA A 9 -29.54 41.31 -1.06
N SER A 10 -28.52 42.01 -0.54
CA SER A 10 -27.11 41.63 -0.76
C SER A 10 -26.67 40.50 0.17
N ALA A 11 -27.02 40.56 1.45
CA ALA A 11 -26.54 39.61 2.46
C ALA A 11 -27.01 38.16 2.27
N THR A 12 -28.12 37.91 1.57
CA THR A 12 -28.59 36.55 1.23
C THR A 12 -27.91 35.99 -0.01
N ARG A 13 -27.51 36.84 -0.96
CA ARG A 13 -26.86 36.44 -2.21
C ARG A 13 -25.40 36.05 -1.98
N ASP A 14 -24.68 36.79 -1.14
CA ASP A 14 -23.31 36.46 -0.74
C ASP A 14 -23.25 35.15 0.06
N ARG A 15 -24.18 34.91 0.99
CA ARG A 15 -24.23 33.64 1.74
C ARG A 15 -24.41 32.43 0.84
N GLY A 16 -25.34 32.47 -0.12
CA GLY A 16 -25.54 31.36 -1.06
C GLY A 16 -24.34 31.13 -1.99
N ALA A 17 -23.64 32.19 -2.43
CA ALA A 17 -22.43 32.05 -3.23
C ALA A 17 -21.26 31.47 -2.43
N VAL A 18 -21.11 31.86 -1.16
CA VAL A 18 -20.09 31.32 -0.26
C VAL A 18 -20.40 29.85 0.09
N ASP A 19 -21.65 29.50 0.40
CA ASP A 19 -22.04 28.11 0.72
C ASP A 19 -21.77 27.15 -0.44
N VAL A 20 -22.12 27.53 -1.68
CA VAL A 20 -21.84 26.71 -2.88
C VAL A 20 -20.33 26.55 -3.10
N SER A 21 -19.55 27.60 -2.83
CA SER A 21 -18.09 27.56 -2.97
C SER A 21 -17.44 26.65 -1.92
N VAL A 22 -17.95 26.68 -0.69
CA VAL A 22 -17.49 25.83 0.42
C VAL A 22 -17.87 24.37 0.18
N GLU A 23 -19.10 24.10 -0.24
CA GLU A 23 -19.57 22.75 -0.59
C GLU A 23 -18.75 22.13 -1.74
N MET A 24 -18.48 22.92 -2.79
CA MET A 24 -17.61 22.49 -3.90
C MET A 24 -16.18 22.22 -3.44
N LEU A 25 -15.63 23.01 -2.52
CA LEU A 25 -14.30 22.77 -1.95
C LEU A 25 -14.27 21.46 -1.17
N PHE A 26 -15.23 21.22 -0.28
CA PHE A 26 -15.32 19.97 0.46
C PHE A 26 -15.53 18.77 -0.47
N GLY A 27 -16.39 18.91 -1.48
CA GLY A 27 -16.60 17.88 -2.50
C GLY A 27 -15.31 17.56 -3.26
N THR A 28 -14.58 18.59 -3.70
CA THR A 28 -13.30 18.42 -4.40
C THR A 28 -12.26 17.73 -3.52
N VAL A 29 -12.10 18.17 -2.26
CA VAL A 29 -11.18 17.57 -1.30
C VAL A 29 -11.58 16.12 -1.01
N ALA A 30 -12.87 15.82 -0.84
CA ALA A 30 -13.35 14.46 -0.62
C ALA A 30 -13.05 13.53 -1.80
N VAL A 31 -13.23 14.00 -3.04
CA VAL A 31 -12.88 13.23 -4.25
C VAL A 31 -11.38 12.98 -4.32
N LEU A 32 -10.54 13.99 -4.04
CA LEU A 32 -9.09 13.81 -4.01
C LEU A 32 -8.66 12.81 -2.93
N MET A 33 -9.24 12.88 -1.73
CA MET A 33 -8.99 11.91 -0.66
C MET A 33 -9.41 10.50 -1.06
N ALA A 34 -10.57 10.34 -1.71
CA ALA A 34 -11.02 9.05 -2.21
C ALA A 34 -10.05 8.47 -3.26
N LEU A 35 -9.55 9.30 -4.18
CA LEU A 35 -8.55 8.89 -5.17
C LEU A 35 -7.23 8.48 -4.50
N LEU A 36 -6.76 9.23 -3.51
CA LEU A 36 -5.56 8.87 -2.76
C LEU A 36 -5.73 7.51 -2.05
N VAL A 37 -6.88 7.26 -1.42
CA VAL A 37 -7.19 5.96 -0.79
C VAL A 37 -7.17 4.83 -1.81
N VAL A 38 -7.72 5.05 -3.01
CA VAL A 38 -7.69 4.05 -4.10
C VAL A 38 -6.25 3.77 -4.52
N PHE A 39 -5.42 4.80 -4.70
CA PHE A 39 -4.02 4.61 -5.07
C PHE A 39 -3.22 3.88 -3.99
N GLU A 40 -3.43 4.22 -2.71
CA GLU A 40 -2.82 3.51 -1.58
C GLU A 40 -3.24 2.03 -1.55
N ALA A 41 -4.52 1.74 -1.79
CA ALA A 41 -5.00 0.36 -1.86
C ALA A 41 -4.34 -0.42 -3.00
N VAL A 42 -4.27 0.17 -4.20
CA VAL A 42 -3.61 -0.47 -5.36
C VAL A 42 -2.13 -0.70 -5.10
N ALA A 43 -1.43 0.29 -4.54
CA ALA A 43 -0.02 0.19 -4.20
C ALA A 43 0.24 -0.92 -3.15
N TYR A 44 -0.61 -0.99 -2.12
CA TYR A 44 -0.56 -2.05 -1.12
C TYR A 44 -0.76 -3.44 -1.74
N TRP A 45 -1.79 -3.61 -2.57
CA TRP A 45 -2.09 -4.89 -3.23
C TRP A 45 -0.96 -5.31 -4.17
N HIS A 46 -0.41 -4.37 -4.93
CA HIS A 46 0.72 -4.65 -5.80
C HIS A 46 1.94 -5.13 -5.00
N ALA A 47 2.30 -4.44 -3.92
CA ALA A 47 3.41 -4.84 -3.07
C ALA A 47 3.19 -6.20 -2.42
N ARG A 48 1.97 -6.47 -1.95
CA ARG A 48 1.59 -7.76 -1.38
C ARG A 48 1.79 -8.90 -2.39
N ASN A 49 1.33 -8.72 -3.64
CA ASN A 49 1.49 -9.74 -4.68
C ASN A 49 2.98 -9.99 -5.01
N VAL A 50 3.79 -8.93 -5.07
CA VAL A 50 5.25 -9.08 -5.28
C VAL A 50 5.91 -9.86 -4.15
N PHE A 51 5.51 -9.61 -2.90
CA PHE A 51 6.04 -10.35 -1.74
C PHE A 51 5.52 -11.79 -1.68
N ASP A 52 4.29 -12.03 -2.12
CA ASP A 52 3.69 -13.37 -2.25
C ASP A 52 4.46 -14.21 -3.27
N ASP A 53 4.66 -13.69 -4.48
CA ASP A 53 5.42 -14.35 -5.54
C ASP A 53 6.86 -14.65 -5.08
N ALA A 54 7.52 -13.70 -4.41
CA ALA A 54 8.87 -13.88 -3.88
C ALA A 54 8.92 -14.94 -2.75
N ALA A 55 7.93 -14.96 -1.87
CA ALA A 55 7.83 -15.96 -0.80
C ALA A 55 7.59 -17.36 -1.38
N ALA A 56 6.72 -17.47 -2.39
CA ALA A 56 6.44 -18.72 -3.09
C ALA A 56 7.68 -19.26 -3.84
N ASP A 57 8.43 -18.40 -4.53
CA ASP A 57 9.70 -18.77 -5.16
C ASP A 57 10.74 -19.21 -4.13
N GLY A 58 10.89 -18.47 -3.03
CA GLY A 58 11.80 -18.82 -1.94
C GLY A 58 11.45 -20.15 -1.27
N ALA A 59 10.16 -20.39 -0.99
CA ALA A 59 9.66 -21.62 -0.41
C ALA A 59 9.91 -22.82 -1.35
N ARG A 60 9.67 -22.66 -2.65
CA ARG A 60 9.94 -23.70 -3.66
C ARG A 60 11.41 -24.09 -3.72
N ILE A 61 12.32 -23.11 -3.69
CA ILE A 61 13.76 -23.35 -3.75
C ILE A 61 14.27 -23.98 -2.46
N ALA A 62 13.81 -23.50 -1.30
CA ALA A 62 14.20 -24.08 -0.02
C ALA A 62 13.60 -25.48 0.22
N ALA A 63 12.46 -25.79 -0.38
CA ALA A 63 11.81 -27.10 -0.27
C ALA A 63 12.32 -28.15 -1.27
N ALA A 64 13.18 -27.78 -2.22
CA ALA A 64 13.79 -28.72 -3.15
C ALA A 64 14.63 -29.78 -2.41
N PHE A 65 14.90 -30.91 -3.07
CA PHE A 65 15.61 -32.07 -2.49
C PHE A 65 16.92 -31.71 -1.75
N ASP A 66 17.76 -30.86 -2.35
CA ASP A 66 18.99 -30.31 -1.75
C ASP A 66 18.85 -28.81 -1.41
N GLY A 67 17.62 -28.33 -1.27
CA GLY A 67 17.29 -26.95 -0.95
C GLY A 67 17.68 -26.58 0.48
N THR A 68 18.09 -25.32 0.67
CA THR A 68 18.36 -24.74 1.98
C THR A 68 17.55 -23.47 2.19
N CYS A 69 17.24 -23.16 3.46
CA CYS A 69 16.60 -21.89 3.79
C CYS A 69 17.39 -20.68 3.30
N ASP A 70 18.72 -20.72 3.38
CA ASP A 70 19.58 -19.63 2.90
C ASP A 70 19.43 -19.41 1.38
N ALA A 71 19.36 -20.49 0.60
CA ALA A 71 19.11 -20.42 -0.84
C ALA A 71 17.71 -19.85 -1.16
N GLY A 72 16.69 -20.28 -0.43
CA GLY A 72 15.33 -19.74 -0.57
C GLY A 72 15.23 -18.25 -0.22
N VAL A 73 15.89 -17.83 0.87
CA VAL A 73 15.97 -16.41 1.27
C VAL A 73 16.70 -15.58 0.21
N ALA A 74 17.81 -16.08 -0.33
CA ALA A 74 18.55 -15.40 -1.39
C ALA A 74 17.69 -15.24 -2.66
N ALA A 75 16.96 -16.28 -3.07
CA ALA A 75 16.09 -16.24 -4.23
C ALA A 75 14.89 -15.30 -4.05
N ALA A 76 14.23 -15.34 -2.89
CA ALA A 76 13.16 -14.40 -2.55
C ALA A 76 13.66 -12.95 -2.59
N ARG A 77 14.87 -12.69 -2.06
CA ARG A 77 15.50 -11.37 -2.11
C ARG A 77 15.74 -10.92 -3.55
N GLU A 78 16.25 -11.79 -4.40
CA GLU A 78 16.50 -11.47 -5.81
C GLU A 78 15.19 -11.17 -6.55
N ALA A 79 14.13 -11.95 -6.31
CA ALA A 79 12.80 -11.70 -6.85
C ALA A 79 12.28 -10.31 -6.45
N ILE A 80 12.40 -9.94 -5.17
CA ILE A 80 11.99 -8.62 -4.68
C ILE A 80 12.81 -7.53 -5.35
N VAL A 81 14.13 -7.68 -5.49
CA VAL A 81 14.97 -6.67 -6.18
C VAL A 81 14.55 -6.48 -7.64
N ARG A 82 14.22 -7.57 -8.35
CA ARG A 82 13.78 -7.50 -9.76
C ARG A 82 12.42 -6.82 -9.93
N HIS A 83 11.47 -7.08 -9.02
CA HIS A 83 10.10 -6.61 -9.16
C HIS A 83 9.80 -5.30 -8.44
N ALA A 84 10.45 -5.07 -7.30
CA ALA A 84 10.20 -3.90 -6.45
C ALA A 84 11.18 -2.74 -6.67
N THR A 85 12.29 -2.97 -7.39
CA THR A 85 13.30 -1.93 -7.68
C THR A 85 13.69 -1.15 -6.41
N SER A 86 13.24 0.09 -6.26
CA SER A 86 13.65 1.01 -5.20
C SER A 86 12.57 1.29 -4.15
N TRP A 87 11.38 0.69 -4.23
CA TRP A 87 10.31 0.98 -3.28
C TRP A 87 10.22 -0.01 -2.12
N ALA A 88 10.80 -1.21 -2.26
CA ALA A 88 10.82 -2.20 -1.19
C ALA A 88 12.03 -1.98 -0.27
N ASP A 89 11.90 -0.97 0.60
CA ASP A 89 12.86 -0.71 1.67
C ASP A 89 12.54 -1.54 2.93
N ASP A 90 13.57 -1.80 3.73
CA ASP A 90 13.50 -2.55 5.00
C ASP A 90 12.80 -3.91 4.89
N VAL A 91 13.10 -4.65 3.81
CA VAL A 91 12.54 -5.99 3.63
C VAL A 91 13.29 -7.02 4.48
N GLU A 92 12.55 -7.60 5.41
CA GLU A 92 12.95 -8.74 6.21
C GLU A 92 12.39 -10.03 5.59
N ILE A 93 13.27 -11.02 5.39
CA ILE A 93 12.89 -12.33 4.85
C ILE A 93 13.38 -13.36 5.85
N THR A 94 12.46 -14.19 6.34
CA THR A 94 12.77 -15.28 7.28
C THR A 94 12.32 -16.60 6.68
N CYS A 95 13.15 -17.63 6.84
CA CYS A 95 12.81 -19.00 6.44
C CYS A 95 12.89 -19.93 7.65
N THR A 96 11.91 -20.81 7.79
CA THR A 96 11.92 -21.89 8.78
C THR A 96 11.73 -23.23 8.08
N ASP A 97 12.57 -24.20 8.44
CA ASP A 97 12.59 -25.55 7.86
C ASP A 97 12.25 -26.56 8.96
N ALA A 98 10.95 -26.91 9.09
CA ALA A 98 10.41 -28.17 9.62
C ALA A 98 8.97 -28.02 10.19
N PRO A 99 8.05 -28.98 9.96
CA PRO A 99 8.07 -30.07 8.96
C PRO A 99 7.74 -29.59 7.53
N MET A 100 7.32 -28.33 7.39
CA MET A 100 7.12 -27.61 6.13
C MET A 100 8.16 -26.52 6.04
N VAL A 101 8.62 -26.22 4.82
CA VAL A 101 9.41 -25.01 4.59
C VAL A 101 8.45 -23.83 4.55
N THR A 102 8.66 -22.85 5.42
CA THR A 102 7.89 -21.60 5.44
C THR A 102 8.80 -20.43 5.18
N VAL A 103 8.48 -19.63 4.17
CA VAL A 103 9.17 -18.37 3.87
C VAL A 103 8.22 -17.23 4.17
N THR A 104 8.65 -16.30 5.01
CA THR A 104 7.89 -15.10 5.36
C THR A 104 8.64 -13.86 4.90
N VAL A 105 7.95 -13.01 4.16
CA VAL A 105 8.45 -11.72 3.68
C VAL A 105 7.69 -10.61 4.40
N ARG A 106 8.43 -9.66 4.98
CA ARG A 106 7.90 -8.47 5.63
C ARG A 106 8.57 -7.25 5.02
N GLY A 107 7.79 -6.25 4.64
CA GLY A 107 8.34 -5.04 4.05
C GLY A 107 7.37 -3.88 4.10
N ARG A 108 7.88 -2.67 3.85
CA ARG A 108 7.04 -1.48 3.66
C ARG A 108 6.49 -1.46 2.23
N THR A 109 5.22 -1.15 2.08
CA THR A 109 4.59 -0.94 0.77
C THR A 109 4.88 0.49 0.27
N PRO A 110 4.88 0.73 -1.05
CA PRO A 110 5.02 2.07 -1.58
C PRO A 110 3.81 2.91 -1.14
N GLY A 111 4.06 4.09 -0.57
CA GLY A 111 3.03 5.02 -0.11
C GLY A 111 2.99 6.28 -0.99
N VAL A 112 1.80 6.74 -1.34
CA VAL A 112 1.56 7.97 -2.11
C VAL A 112 1.48 9.18 -1.17
N VAL A 113 1.00 8.99 0.06
CA VAL A 113 0.92 10.02 1.11
C VAL A 113 2.24 10.17 1.89
N GLY A 114 3.30 9.52 1.43
CA GLY A 114 4.65 9.57 2.00
C GLY A 114 4.94 8.50 3.06
N ASP A 115 6.23 8.29 3.34
CA ASP A 115 6.74 7.17 4.14
C ASP A 115 6.20 7.09 5.57
N ALA A 116 5.69 8.20 6.11
CA ALA A 116 5.14 8.28 7.47
C ALA A 116 3.84 7.47 7.66
N VAL A 117 3.11 7.18 6.57
CA VAL A 117 1.88 6.37 6.58
C VAL A 117 2.12 4.96 6.03
N GLY A 118 3.39 4.60 5.80
CA GLY A 118 3.78 3.35 5.14
C GLY A 118 3.15 2.13 5.80
N VAL A 119 2.31 1.43 5.06
CA VAL A 119 1.68 0.19 5.51
C VAL A 119 2.72 -0.93 5.40
N ARG A 120 2.79 -1.79 6.42
CA ARG A 120 3.61 -3.00 6.33
C ARG A 120 2.79 -4.13 5.74
N ALA A 121 3.31 -4.76 4.70
CA ALA A 121 2.80 -6.03 4.22
C ALA A 121 3.60 -7.17 4.84
N VAL A 122 2.89 -8.23 5.23
CA VAL A 122 3.46 -9.47 5.72
C VAL A 122 2.80 -10.59 4.93
N VAL A 123 3.62 -11.42 4.31
CA VAL A 123 3.17 -12.54 3.48
C VAL A 123 3.99 -13.77 3.85
N SER A 124 3.35 -14.93 3.88
CA SER A 124 3.99 -16.18 4.27
C SER A 124 3.52 -17.30 3.37
N GLU A 125 4.49 -17.98 2.75
CA GLU A 125 4.24 -19.09 1.85
C GLU A 125 4.88 -20.36 2.38
N GLN A 126 4.24 -21.50 2.10
CA GLN A 126 4.65 -22.81 2.60
C GLN A 126 4.77 -23.83 1.49
N ALA A 127 5.83 -24.62 1.51
CA ALA A 127 6.04 -25.72 0.59
C ALA A 127 6.44 -27.00 1.35
N PRO A 128 5.90 -28.17 0.95
CA PRO A 128 6.31 -29.45 1.50
C PRO A 128 7.73 -29.79 1.03
N LYS A 129 8.57 -30.27 1.95
CA LYS A 129 9.95 -30.63 1.65
C LYS A 129 9.99 -31.88 0.78
N GLU A 130 10.58 -31.77 -0.41
CA GLU A 130 10.86 -32.91 -1.26
C GLU A 130 11.97 -33.75 -0.61
N ARG A 131 11.80 -35.08 -0.62
CA ARG A 131 12.63 -36.02 0.13
C ARG A 131 13.17 -37.13 -0.76
#